data_AF-D2V8Q9-F1
#
_entry.id   AF-D2V8Q9-F1
#
_cell.length_a   1.000
_cell.length_b   1.000
_cell.length_c   1.000
_cell.angle_alpha   90.00
_cell.angle_beta   90.00
_cell.angle_gamma   90.00
#
_symmetry.space_group_name_H-M   'P 1'
#
loop_
_entity.id
_entity.type
_entity.pdbx_description
1 polymer ?
#
loop_
_entity_poly.entity_id
_entity_poly.type
_entity_poly.pdbx_seq_one_letter_code
_entity_poly.pdbx_strand_id
1 'polypeptide(L)'
;MAQQEEGKRVLIFVRHGRSIFNELYKESESDCPASDPWVIDSELSERGFEQVRQFNQDLNKLLNCDGEKRIISSPLTRCIQTCFCVLESHQALPKGEEKIILDPDCTELEESSCDVGSTFEELSNGKLKDVLENNFDLKLIEGRGKWWYQNENNKDQTLHFEEWDVFMKRMDQFIDRLFNKYFEKVDTVIVFSHFTFIRECVNAIAKKYNKETALSIIGDQPQQTKSIPITDLENREVVVLHL
;
A
#
# COMPACT_ATOMS: atom_id res chain seq x y z
N MET A 1 -14.38 -6.42 26.27
CA MET A 1 -13.91 -5.25 25.50
C MET A 1 -12.83 -4.58 26.32
N ALA A 2 -11.56 -4.84 25.98
CA ALA A 2 -10.44 -4.17 26.63
C ALA A 2 -10.42 -2.72 26.16
N GLN A 3 -10.42 -1.77 27.09
CA GLN A 3 -10.07 -0.38 26.80
C GLN A 3 -8.61 -0.40 26.31
N GLN A 4 -8.40 -0.18 25.02
CA GLN A 4 -7.07 0.03 24.45
C GLN A 4 -6.57 1.37 24.96
N GLU A 5 -5.41 1.37 25.64
CA GLU A 5 -4.69 2.59 25.98
C GLU A 5 -4.34 3.32 24.67
N GLU A 6 -4.97 4.45 24.47
CA GLU A 6 -4.78 5.34 23.33
C GLU A 6 -3.31 5.77 23.26
N GLY A 7 -2.65 5.55 22.11
CA GLY A 7 -1.31 6.04 21.82
C GLY A 7 -0.17 5.03 21.94
N LYS A 8 -0.44 3.74 22.17
CA LYS A 8 0.61 2.71 22.16
C LYS A 8 0.90 2.16 20.76
N ARG A 9 -0.07 2.21 19.85
CA ARG A 9 0.06 1.62 18.51
C ARG A 9 0.25 2.69 17.44
N VAL A 10 1.11 2.40 16.49
CA VAL A 10 1.39 3.28 15.35
C VAL A 10 1.05 2.54 14.06
N LEU A 11 0.22 3.16 13.23
CA LEU A 11 -0.09 2.69 11.89
C LEU A 11 0.48 3.67 10.86
N ILE A 12 1.34 3.17 9.99
CA ILE A 12 2.02 3.96 8.96
C ILE A 12 1.57 3.44 7.61
N PHE A 13 0.98 4.30 6.79
CA PHE A 13 0.73 4.03 5.38
C PHE A 13 1.80 4.70 4.53
N VAL A 14 2.30 3.97 3.54
CA VAL A 14 3.23 4.48 2.53
C VAL A 14 2.61 4.22 1.16
N ARG A 15 2.33 5.28 0.41
CA ARG A 15 1.86 5.20 -0.97
C ARG A 15 3.03 4.77 -1.87
N HIS A 16 2.74 3.92 -2.86
CA HIS A 16 3.75 3.58 -3.86
C HIS A 16 4.29 4.82 -4.61
N GLY A 17 5.54 4.75 -5.06
CA GLY A 17 6.14 5.77 -5.93
C GLY A 17 5.51 5.81 -7.32
N ARG A 18 5.90 6.79 -8.14
CA ARG A 18 5.34 6.97 -9.49
C ARG A 18 5.57 5.73 -10.37
N SER A 19 4.50 5.22 -10.97
CA SER A 19 4.54 4.06 -11.87
C SER A 19 4.69 4.47 -13.34
N ILE A 20 5.08 3.53 -14.21
CA ILE A 20 5.04 3.73 -15.67
C ILE A 20 3.63 4.13 -16.12
N PHE A 21 2.59 3.50 -15.58
CA PHE A 21 1.20 3.91 -15.82
C PHE A 21 1.00 5.39 -15.46
N ASN A 22 1.48 5.88 -14.31
CA ASN A 22 1.35 7.29 -13.93
C ASN A 22 2.12 8.27 -14.84
N GLU A 23 3.16 7.83 -15.56
CA GLU A 23 3.85 8.65 -16.56
C GLU A 23 3.09 8.71 -17.89
N LEU A 24 2.45 7.61 -18.26
CA LEU A 24 1.75 7.47 -19.55
C LEU A 24 0.30 7.91 -19.48
N TYR A 25 -0.31 7.82 -18.30
CA TYR A 25 -1.68 8.22 -18.06
C TYR A 25 -1.84 9.71 -18.33
N LYS A 26 -2.71 10.02 -19.29
CA LYS A 26 -3.11 11.38 -19.60
C LYS A 26 -4.50 11.57 -19.00
N GLU A 27 -4.57 12.43 -17.99
CA GLU A 27 -5.85 12.92 -17.50
C GLU A 27 -6.65 13.50 -18.68
N SER A 28 -7.96 13.31 -18.63
CA SER A 28 -8.87 13.89 -19.61
C SER A 28 -8.66 15.40 -19.67
N GLU A 29 -8.25 15.92 -20.82
CA GLU A 29 -8.52 17.34 -21.11
C GLU A 29 -10.04 17.52 -21.23
N SER A 30 -10.52 18.76 -21.07
CA SER A 30 -11.93 19.15 -20.98
C SER A 30 -12.88 18.49 -22.01
N ASP A 31 -12.35 18.04 -23.14
CA ASP A 31 -13.07 17.50 -24.28
C ASP A 31 -12.63 16.07 -24.73
N CYS A 32 -11.74 15.39 -24.01
CA CYS A 32 -11.27 14.03 -24.35
C CYS A 32 -11.29 13.11 -23.12
N PRO A 33 -11.93 11.92 -23.19
CA PRO A 33 -11.89 10.98 -22.07
C PRO A 33 -10.45 10.55 -21.77
N ALA A 34 -10.15 10.36 -20.48
CA ALA A 34 -8.87 9.84 -20.05
C ALA A 34 -8.62 8.48 -20.72
N SER A 35 -7.42 8.30 -21.26
CA SER A 35 -7.06 7.06 -21.95
C SER A 35 -6.22 6.20 -21.03
N ASP A 36 -6.78 5.05 -20.64
CA ASP A 36 -6.00 4.00 -20.01
C ASP A 36 -4.86 3.56 -20.97
N PRO A 37 -3.58 3.61 -20.57
CA PRO A 37 -2.44 3.21 -21.39
C PRO A 37 -2.25 1.68 -21.51
N TRP A 38 -3.13 0.87 -20.89
CA TRP A 38 -3.09 -0.59 -20.88
C TRP A 38 -1.79 -1.19 -20.33
N VAL A 39 -1.23 -0.56 -19.29
CA VAL A 39 -0.08 -1.08 -18.54
C VAL A 39 -0.60 -1.92 -17.38
N ILE A 40 -0.66 -3.24 -17.58
CA ILE A 40 -1.04 -4.22 -16.56
C ILE A 40 0.03 -4.33 -15.48
N ASP A 41 -0.39 -4.41 -14.22
CA ASP A 41 0.47 -4.53 -13.02
C ASP A 41 1.72 -3.64 -13.10
N SER A 42 1.49 -2.35 -13.36
CA SER A 42 2.57 -1.42 -13.70
C SER A 42 3.69 -1.41 -12.67
N GLU A 43 4.92 -1.48 -13.16
CA GLU A 43 6.15 -1.22 -12.39
C GLU A 43 6.35 0.28 -12.12
N LEU A 44 7.26 0.59 -11.19
CA LEU A 44 7.77 1.94 -10.94
C LEU A 44 8.46 2.50 -12.20
N SER A 45 8.28 3.80 -12.45
CA SER A 45 9.10 4.51 -13.44
C SER A 45 10.49 4.82 -12.89
N GLU A 46 11.42 5.26 -13.75
CA GLU A 46 12.72 5.75 -13.29
C GLU A 46 12.58 6.86 -12.23
N ARG A 47 11.65 7.80 -12.45
CA ARG A 47 11.30 8.84 -11.47
C ARG A 47 10.71 8.24 -10.20
N GLY A 48 9.90 7.20 -10.30
CA GLY A 48 9.41 6.45 -9.14
C GLY A 48 10.56 5.88 -8.31
N PHE A 49 11.57 5.26 -8.95
CA PHE A 49 12.76 4.78 -8.25
C PHE A 49 13.58 5.91 -7.62
N GLU A 50 13.67 7.07 -8.27
CA GLU A 50 14.33 8.24 -7.69
C GLU A 50 13.56 8.76 -6.46
N GLN A 51 12.24 8.89 -6.55
CA GLN A 51 11.37 9.29 -5.43
C GLN A 51 11.57 8.38 -4.22
N VAL A 52 11.52 7.06 -4.42
CA VAL A 52 11.61 6.11 -3.30
C VAL A 52 12.99 6.10 -2.64
N ARG A 53 14.05 6.38 -3.40
CA ARG A 53 15.42 6.54 -2.87
C ARG A 53 15.61 7.87 -2.15
N GLN A 54 14.86 8.89 -2.55
CA GLN A 54 14.91 10.24 -1.97
C GLN A 54 14.03 10.40 -0.74
N PHE A 55 13.25 9.38 -0.35
CA PHE A 55 12.58 9.39 0.94
C PHE A 55 13.57 9.71 2.07
N ASN A 56 13.13 10.59 2.97
CA ASN A 56 14.02 11.39 3.79
C ASN A 56 14.37 10.73 5.14
N GLN A 57 15.17 11.47 5.93
CA GLN A 57 15.51 11.12 7.31
C GLN A 57 14.29 10.92 8.23
N ASP A 58 13.12 11.48 7.94
CA ASP A 58 11.94 11.29 8.79
C ASP A 58 11.26 9.95 8.53
N LEU A 59 11.16 9.50 7.27
CA LEU A 59 10.79 8.12 6.99
C LEU A 59 11.84 7.17 7.59
N ASN A 60 13.13 7.49 7.52
CA ASN A 60 14.16 6.70 8.20
C ASN A 60 13.90 6.55 9.71
N LYS A 61 13.55 7.65 10.41
CA LYS A 61 13.21 7.62 11.84
C LYS A 61 11.97 6.78 12.13
N LEU A 62 10.97 6.82 11.25
CA LEU A 62 9.76 6.01 11.38
C LEU A 62 10.04 4.52 11.12
N LEU A 63 10.84 4.21 10.12
CA LEU A 63 11.21 2.84 9.76
C LEU A 63 12.13 2.22 10.81
N ASN A 64 13.02 3.01 11.41
CA ASN A 64 14.01 2.58 12.40
C ASN A 64 13.66 3.03 13.83
N CYS A 65 12.38 3.29 14.11
CA CYS A 65 11.94 3.54 15.48
C CYS A 65 12.16 2.30 16.35
N ASP A 66 12.40 2.52 17.65
CA ASP A 66 12.50 1.43 18.61
C ASP A 66 11.15 0.69 18.72
N GLY A 67 11.20 -0.64 18.82
CA GLY A 67 10.03 -1.50 18.99
C GLY A 67 9.88 -2.57 17.91
N GLU A 68 8.99 -3.54 18.17
CA GLU A 68 8.62 -4.55 17.17
C GLU A 68 7.68 -3.93 16.14
N LYS A 69 7.94 -4.23 14.87
CA LYS A 69 7.18 -3.71 13.73
C LYS A 69 6.78 -4.83 12.80
N ARG A 70 5.67 -4.63 12.08
CA ARG A 70 5.23 -5.52 11.01
C ARG A 70 5.06 -4.74 9.71
N ILE A 71 5.58 -5.32 8.63
CA ILE A 71 5.52 -4.69 7.31
C ILE A 71 4.58 -5.49 6.42
N ILE A 72 3.68 -4.76 5.77
CA ILE A 72 2.68 -5.28 4.85
C ILE A 72 2.81 -4.50 3.54
N SER A 73 2.67 -5.18 2.41
CA SER A 73 2.63 -4.54 1.10
C SER A 73 1.46 -5.09 0.29
N SER A 74 0.87 -4.22 -0.51
CA SER A 74 0.04 -4.65 -1.64
C SER A 74 0.89 -5.54 -2.58
N PRO A 75 0.31 -6.61 -3.16
CA PRO A 75 0.97 -7.47 -4.14
C PRO A 75 1.14 -6.82 -5.53
N LEU A 76 0.66 -5.60 -5.78
CA LEU A 76 0.90 -4.90 -7.04
C LEU A 76 2.38 -4.54 -7.18
N THR A 77 2.95 -4.75 -8.37
CA THR A 77 4.40 -4.68 -8.66
C THR A 77 5.02 -3.35 -8.23
N ARG A 78 4.39 -2.21 -8.55
CA ARG A 78 4.82 -0.87 -8.07
C ARG A 78 4.92 -0.76 -6.55
N CYS A 79 4.04 -1.44 -5.83
CA CYS A 79 4.01 -1.41 -4.38
C CYS A 79 5.11 -2.29 -3.79
N ILE A 80 5.30 -3.50 -4.33
CA ILE A 80 6.42 -4.39 -3.97
C ILE A 80 7.75 -3.68 -4.18
N GLN A 81 7.95 -3.06 -5.35
CA GLN A 81 9.17 -2.32 -5.68
C GLN A 81 9.37 -1.13 -4.75
N THR A 82 8.32 -0.37 -4.45
CA THR A 82 8.39 0.73 -3.47
C THR A 82 8.81 0.21 -2.10
N CYS A 83 8.13 -0.82 -1.60
CA CYS A 83 8.40 -1.42 -0.30
C CYS A 83 9.85 -1.87 -0.19
N PHE A 84 10.32 -2.67 -1.16
CA PHE A 84 11.68 -3.17 -1.17
C PHE A 84 12.71 -2.04 -1.23
N CYS A 85 12.58 -1.11 -2.19
CA CYS A 85 13.56 -0.04 -2.36
C CYS A 85 13.60 0.92 -1.16
N VAL A 86 12.45 1.24 -0.57
CA VAL A 86 12.39 2.07 0.65
C VAL A 86 13.13 1.39 1.79
N LEU A 87 12.82 0.12 2.06
CA LEU A 87 13.43 -0.60 3.18
C LEU A 87 14.91 -0.86 2.96
N GLU A 88 15.33 -1.21 1.74
CA GLU A 88 16.73 -1.42 1.39
C GLU A 88 17.54 -0.13 1.55
N SER A 89 17.05 0.99 1.00
CA SER A 89 17.73 2.29 1.09
C SER A 89 17.91 2.78 2.53
N HIS A 90 17.00 2.39 3.43
CA HIS A 90 17.00 2.75 4.84
C HIS A 90 17.57 1.65 5.76
N GLN A 91 18.12 0.57 5.19
CA GLN A 91 18.64 -0.59 5.93
C GLN A 91 17.62 -1.18 6.93
N ALA A 92 16.34 -1.11 6.59
CA ALA A 92 15.19 -1.47 7.41
C ALA A 92 14.51 -2.77 6.96
N LEU A 93 15.10 -3.51 6.01
CA LEU A 93 14.62 -4.84 5.63
C LEU A 93 14.55 -5.75 6.87
N PRO A 94 13.51 -6.60 6.99
CA PRO A 94 13.43 -7.60 8.05
C PRO A 94 14.68 -8.48 8.11
N LYS A 95 15.05 -8.92 9.31
CA LYS A 95 16.23 -9.77 9.54
C LYS A 95 15.78 -11.15 10.01
N GLY A 96 16.56 -12.18 9.67
CA GLY A 96 16.27 -13.55 10.09
C GLY A 96 15.13 -14.18 9.30
N GLU A 97 14.17 -14.81 9.99
CA GLU A 97 13.04 -15.51 9.36
C GLU A 97 11.82 -14.61 9.11
N GLU A 98 11.84 -13.36 9.59
CA GLU A 98 10.75 -12.43 9.36
C GLU A 98 10.71 -11.99 7.91
N LYS A 99 9.50 -11.94 7.33
CA LYS A 99 9.27 -11.50 5.95
C LYS A 99 8.15 -10.46 5.89
N ILE A 100 8.21 -9.63 4.85
CA ILE A 100 7.16 -8.65 4.51
C ILE A 100 5.92 -9.40 4.03
N ILE A 101 4.76 -9.10 4.59
CA ILE A 101 3.53 -9.81 4.23
C ILE A 101 2.92 -9.19 2.98
N LEU A 102 2.66 -9.99 1.94
CA LEU A 102 1.83 -9.54 0.82
C LEU A 102 0.36 -9.78 1.15
N ASP A 103 -0.41 -8.70 1.31
CA ASP A 103 -1.84 -8.79 1.59
C ASP A 103 -2.65 -8.23 0.41
N PRO A 104 -3.40 -9.07 -0.33
CA PRO A 104 -4.17 -8.63 -1.49
C PRO A 104 -5.33 -7.70 -1.12
N ASP A 105 -5.80 -7.67 0.12
CA ASP A 105 -6.95 -6.82 0.45
C ASP A 105 -6.54 -5.36 0.69
N CYS A 106 -5.23 -5.03 0.66
CA CYS A 106 -4.72 -3.65 0.67
C CYS A 106 -4.31 -3.11 -0.70
N THR A 107 -4.85 -3.67 -1.79
CA THR A 107 -4.65 -3.17 -3.16
C THR A 107 -5.50 -1.94 -3.45
N GLU A 108 -5.17 -1.22 -4.53
CA GLU A 108 -6.01 -0.11 -5.02
C GLU A 108 -7.40 -0.59 -5.42
N LEU A 109 -8.39 0.32 -5.38
CA LEU A 109 -9.67 0.10 -6.05
C LEU A 109 -9.39 -0.17 -7.54
N GLU A 110 -9.90 -1.29 -8.09
CA GLU A 110 -9.63 -1.63 -9.50
C GLU A 110 -10.44 -0.72 -10.43
N GLU A 111 -9.82 0.36 -10.92
CA GLU A 111 -10.45 1.32 -11.85
C GLU A 111 -9.67 1.47 -13.16
N SER A 112 -8.50 0.85 -13.26
CA SER A 112 -7.61 0.96 -14.41
C SER A 112 -6.76 -0.29 -14.60
N SER A 113 -6.19 -0.46 -15.79
CA SER A 113 -5.38 -1.62 -16.16
C SER A 113 -4.24 -1.89 -15.17
N CYS A 114 -3.68 -0.84 -14.55
CA CYS A 114 -2.59 -1.00 -13.60
C CYS A 114 -2.99 -1.66 -12.28
N ASP A 115 -4.28 -1.76 -11.99
CA ASP A 115 -4.79 -2.36 -10.74
C ASP A 115 -5.06 -3.86 -10.90
N VAL A 116 -5.02 -4.35 -12.14
CA VAL A 116 -4.93 -5.78 -12.46
C VAL A 116 -3.53 -6.27 -12.11
N GLY A 117 -3.45 -7.19 -11.15
CA GLY A 117 -2.19 -7.70 -10.63
C GLY A 117 -1.61 -8.90 -11.38
N SER A 118 -0.47 -9.37 -10.87
CA SER A 118 0.16 -10.63 -11.29
C SER A 118 -0.22 -11.77 -10.33
N THR A 119 -0.49 -12.95 -10.88
CA THR A 119 -0.73 -14.18 -10.09
C THR A 119 0.50 -14.60 -9.29
N PHE A 120 0.32 -15.52 -8.33
CA PHE A 120 1.43 -16.10 -7.57
C PHE A 120 2.49 -16.72 -8.49
N GLU A 121 2.07 -17.44 -9.53
CA GLU A 121 2.96 -18.09 -10.48
C GLU A 121 3.74 -17.08 -11.32
N GLU A 122 3.09 -16.00 -11.76
CA GLU A 122 3.74 -14.92 -12.52
C GLU A 122 4.76 -14.17 -11.66
N LEU A 123 4.42 -13.87 -10.40
CA LEU A 123 5.33 -13.21 -9.46
C LEU A 123 6.52 -14.11 -9.10
N SER A 124 6.27 -15.39 -8.79
CA SER A 124 7.30 -16.34 -8.36
C SER A 124 8.26 -16.75 -9.47
N ASN A 125 7.86 -16.62 -10.73
CA ASN A 125 8.71 -16.92 -11.89
C ASN A 125 9.13 -15.64 -12.65
N GLY A 126 8.76 -14.47 -12.16
CA GLY A 126 8.93 -13.19 -12.84
C GLY A 126 10.22 -12.47 -12.47
N LYS A 127 10.28 -11.19 -12.88
CA LYS A 127 11.45 -10.32 -12.67
C LYS A 127 11.79 -10.06 -11.20
N LEU A 128 10.81 -10.20 -10.32
CA LEU A 128 10.95 -9.95 -8.87
C LEU A 128 11.20 -11.21 -8.05
N LYS A 129 11.40 -12.37 -8.69
CA LYS A 129 11.57 -13.66 -8.01
C LYS A 129 12.53 -13.60 -6.82
N ASP A 130 13.77 -13.17 -7.06
CA ASP A 130 14.80 -13.16 -6.00
C ASP A 130 14.45 -12.21 -4.86
N VAL A 131 13.81 -11.08 -5.17
CA VAL A 131 13.34 -10.12 -4.15
C VAL A 131 12.22 -10.75 -3.32
N LEU A 132 11.25 -11.40 -3.97
CA LEU A 132 10.10 -12.02 -3.34
C LEU A 132 10.48 -13.22 -2.47
N GLU A 133 11.25 -14.16 -3.01
CA GLU A 133 11.67 -15.37 -2.30
C GLU A 133 12.44 -15.06 -1.03
N ASN A 134 13.30 -14.02 -1.06
CA ASN A 134 14.14 -13.67 0.08
C ASN A 134 13.45 -12.77 1.11
N ASN A 135 12.52 -11.89 0.70
CA ASN A 135 12.03 -10.82 1.58
C ASN A 135 10.52 -10.85 1.86
N PHE A 136 9.72 -11.57 1.07
CA PHE A 136 8.26 -11.51 1.14
C PHE A 136 7.61 -12.87 1.51
N ASP A 137 6.51 -12.81 2.26
CA ASP A 137 5.61 -13.91 2.53
C ASP A 137 4.42 -13.84 1.56
N LEU A 138 4.33 -14.82 0.67
CA LEU A 138 3.34 -14.90 -0.40
C LEU A 138 2.12 -15.76 -0.03
N LYS A 139 2.03 -16.30 1.20
CA LYS A 139 0.98 -17.26 1.59
C LYS A 139 -0.46 -16.78 1.38
N LEU A 140 -0.70 -15.46 1.44
CA LEU A 140 -2.05 -14.92 1.25
C LEU A 140 -2.49 -14.89 -0.22
N ILE A 141 -1.55 -14.97 -1.17
CA ILE A 141 -1.84 -15.02 -2.60
C ILE A 141 -1.55 -16.40 -3.22
N GLU A 142 -0.75 -17.23 -2.57
CA GLU A 142 -0.49 -18.61 -2.97
C GLU A 142 -1.80 -19.41 -3.10
N GLY A 143 -2.02 -20.01 -4.26
CA GLY A 143 -3.22 -20.82 -4.54
C GLY A 143 -4.52 -20.05 -4.71
N ARG A 144 -4.54 -18.71 -4.63
CA ARG A 144 -5.74 -17.90 -4.91
C ARG A 144 -6.05 -17.75 -6.40
N GLY A 145 -5.09 -18.01 -7.29
CA GLY A 145 -5.19 -17.66 -8.71
C GLY A 145 -5.20 -16.14 -8.88
N LYS A 146 -6.22 -15.60 -9.56
CA LYS A 146 -6.43 -14.14 -9.67
C LYS A 146 -6.97 -13.62 -8.33
N TRP A 147 -6.13 -12.91 -7.59
CA TRP A 147 -6.46 -12.37 -6.26
C TRP A 147 -7.07 -10.96 -6.30
N TRP A 148 -6.99 -10.27 -7.44
CA TRP A 148 -7.65 -8.99 -7.68
C TRP A 148 -9.14 -9.20 -8.02
N TYR A 149 -9.87 -8.11 -8.26
CA TYR A 149 -11.32 -8.17 -8.34
C TYR A 149 -11.78 -9.07 -9.51
N GLN A 150 -12.77 -9.90 -9.23
CA GLN A 150 -13.43 -10.75 -10.21
C GLN A 150 -14.94 -10.72 -9.98
N ASN A 151 -15.73 -10.71 -11.06
CA ASN A 151 -17.17 -10.95 -10.98
C ASN A 151 -17.61 -12.01 -11.99
N GLU A 152 -18.80 -12.58 -11.78
CA GLU A 152 -19.28 -13.68 -12.61
C GLU A 152 -19.58 -13.30 -14.05
N ASN A 153 -19.93 -12.03 -14.27
CA ASN A 153 -20.36 -11.53 -15.56
C ASN A 153 -19.20 -11.23 -16.51
N ASN A 154 -17.98 -11.03 -15.98
CA ASN A 154 -16.84 -10.56 -16.75
C ASN A 154 -15.59 -11.42 -16.56
N LYS A 155 -15.66 -12.68 -16.09
CA LYS A 155 -14.49 -13.54 -15.76
C LYS A 155 -13.42 -13.64 -16.87
N ASP A 156 -13.83 -13.46 -18.13
CA ASP A 156 -12.98 -13.53 -19.32
C ASP A 156 -12.36 -12.17 -19.73
N GLN A 157 -12.72 -11.07 -19.05
CA GLN A 157 -12.14 -9.75 -19.27
C GLN A 157 -10.80 -9.61 -18.53
N THR A 158 -9.91 -8.79 -19.10
CA THR A 158 -8.61 -8.50 -18.50
C THR A 158 -8.70 -7.41 -17.44
N LEU A 159 -9.53 -6.39 -17.68
CA LEU A 159 -9.75 -5.25 -16.77
C LEU A 159 -11.17 -5.32 -16.22
N HIS A 160 -11.32 -5.16 -14.92
CA HIS A 160 -12.59 -5.03 -14.25
C HIS A 160 -12.69 -3.67 -13.56
N PHE A 161 -13.91 -3.21 -13.35
CA PHE A 161 -14.18 -2.08 -12.47
C PHE A 161 -14.72 -2.65 -11.16
N GLU A 162 -13.95 -2.52 -10.09
CA GLU A 162 -14.33 -3.02 -8.77
C GLU A 162 -15.55 -2.24 -8.26
N GLU A 163 -16.59 -2.98 -7.88
CA GLU A 163 -17.77 -2.37 -7.27
C GLU A 163 -17.40 -1.82 -5.89
N TRP A 164 -17.82 -0.59 -5.61
CA TRP A 164 -17.47 0.10 -4.36
C TRP A 164 -17.78 -0.72 -3.10
N ASP A 165 -18.93 -1.40 -3.05
CA ASP A 165 -19.30 -2.24 -1.90
C ASP A 165 -18.38 -3.45 -1.72
N VAL A 166 -17.84 -3.99 -2.83
CA VAL A 166 -16.86 -5.09 -2.79
C VAL A 166 -15.52 -4.58 -2.27
N PHE A 167 -15.07 -3.42 -2.76
CA PHE A 167 -13.89 -2.72 -2.28
C PHE A 167 -13.95 -2.46 -0.77
N MET A 168 -15.06 -1.88 -0.30
CA MET A 168 -15.25 -1.58 1.12
C MET A 168 -15.26 -2.86 1.96
N LYS A 169 -15.87 -3.95 1.46
CA LYS A 169 -15.89 -5.23 2.16
C LYS A 169 -14.50 -5.85 2.31
N ARG A 170 -13.63 -5.81 1.29
CA ARG A 170 -12.25 -6.30 1.43
C ARG A 170 -11.41 -5.38 2.32
N MET A 171 -11.65 -4.07 2.29
CA MET A 171 -11.01 -3.14 3.20
C MET A 171 -11.39 -3.44 4.66
N ASP A 172 -12.66 -3.76 4.95
CA ASP A 172 -13.08 -4.21 6.28
C ASP A 172 -12.37 -5.50 6.70
N GLN A 173 -12.20 -6.46 5.79
CA GLN A 173 -11.43 -7.69 6.05
C GLN A 173 -9.97 -7.40 6.35
N PHE A 174 -9.36 -6.45 5.64
CA PHE A 174 -8.00 -5.98 5.94
C PHE A 174 -7.94 -5.33 7.32
N ILE A 175 -8.86 -4.44 7.66
CA ILE A 175 -8.93 -3.75 8.96
C ILE A 175 -9.09 -4.77 10.10
N ASP A 176 -9.93 -5.79 9.91
CA ASP A 176 -10.09 -6.86 10.89
C ASP A 176 -8.78 -7.64 11.07
N ARG A 177 -8.08 -8.00 9.99
CA ARG A 177 -6.75 -8.64 10.09
C ARG A 177 -5.72 -7.71 10.72
N LEU A 178 -5.76 -6.42 10.42
CA LEU A 178 -4.87 -5.41 10.97
C LEU A 178 -4.91 -5.44 12.50
N PHE A 179 -6.10 -5.36 13.08
CA PHE A 179 -6.24 -5.28 14.53
C PHE A 179 -6.16 -6.63 15.25
N ASN A 180 -6.61 -7.72 14.62
CA ASN A 180 -6.65 -9.04 15.26
C ASN A 180 -5.39 -9.87 15.04
N LYS A 181 -4.63 -9.62 13.97
CA LYS A 181 -3.45 -10.40 13.58
C LYS A 181 -2.21 -9.53 13.47
N TYR A 182 -2.26 -8.41 12.73
CA TYR A 182 -1.06 -7.64 12.44
C TYR A 182 -0.53 -6.90 13.66
N PHE A 183 -1.39 -6.34 14.50
CA PHE A 183 -1.04 -5.71 15.78
C PHE A 183 -0.91 -6.67 16.98
N GLU A 184 -0.99 -7.99 16.80
CA GLU A 184 -1.04 -8.92 17.94
C GLU A 184 0.19 -8.83 18.85
N LYS A 185 1.38 -8.59 18.28
CA LYS A 185 2.66 -8.57 19.01
C LYS A 185 3.57 -7.39 18.68
N VAL A 186 3.10 -6.49 17.82
CA VAL A 186 3.89 -5.33 17.37
C VAL A 186 3.20 -4.05 17.79
N ASP A 187 3.99 -3.04 18.09
CA ASP A 187 3.46 -1.70 18.38
C ASP A 187 3.29 -0.89 17.08
N THR A 188 4.08 -1.21 16.04
CA THR A 188 4.03 -0.52 14.76
C THR A 188 3.65 -1.44 13.60
N VAL A 189 2.69 -1.03 12.78
CA VAL A 189 2.39 -1.67 11.50
C VAL A 189 2.62 -0.68 10.37
N ILE A 190 3.35 -1.09 9.35
CA ILE A 190 3.68 -0.30 8.16
C ILE A 190 3.03 -0.97 6.96
N VAL A 191 2.23 -0.22 6.21
CA VAL A 191 1.43 -0.71 5.09
C VAL A 191 1.82 0.07 3.84
N PHE A 192 2.45 -0.60 2.89
CA PHE A 192 2.68 -0.08 1.56
C PHE A 192 1.44 -0.35 0.70
N SER A 193 0.83 0.71 0.15
CA SER A 193 -0.43 0.62 -0.57
C SER A 193 -0.64 1.79 -1.56
N HIS A 194 -1.89 2.16 -1.81
CA HIS A 194 -2.36 2.99 -2.90
C HIS A 194 -3.31 4.09 -2.39
N PHE A 195 -3.65 5.06 -3.23
CA PHE A 195 -4.27 6.28 -2.75
C PHE A 195 -5.69 6.06 -2.23
N THR A 196 -6.58 5.47 -3.04
CA THR A 196 -7.99 5.29 -2.65
C THR A 196 -8.08 4.35 -1.46
N PHE A 197 -7.32 3.25 -1.46
CA PHE A 197 -7.20 2.38 -0.29
C PHE A 197 -6.76 3.11 0.99
N ILE A 198 -5.65 3.85 0.94
CA ILE A 198 -5.13 4.57 2.11
C ILE A 198 -6.17 5.58 2.61
N ARG A 199 -6.77 6.35 1.72
CA ARG A 199 -7.77 7.37 2.07
C ARG A 199 -8.94 6.74 2.82
N GLU A 200 -9.56 5.71 2.26
CA GLU A 200 -10.74 5.09 2.87
C GLU A 200 -10.41 4.31 4.15
N CYS A 201 -9.26 3.63 4.18
CA CYS A 201 -8.83 2.87 5.36
C CYS A 201 -8.52 3.82 6.52
N VAL A 202 -7.81 4.92 6.26
CA VAL A 202 -7.55 5.97 7.26
C VAL A 202 -8.87 6.59 7.74
N ASN A 203 -9.80 6.92 6.85
CA ASN A 203 -11.12 7.45 7.22
C ASN A 203 -11.89 6.49 8.15
N ALA A 204 -11.94 5.20 7.80
CA ALA A 204 -12.64 4.18 8.57
C ALA A 204 -12.03 4.00 9.97
N ILE A 205 -10.69 3.91 10.04
CA ILE A 205 -9.97 3.76 11.31
C ILE A 205 -10.12 5.03 12.16
N ALA A 206 -9.93 6.20 11.57
CA ALA A 206 -10.08 7.47 12.26
C ALA A 206 -11.47 7.63 12.89
N LYS A 207 -12.52 7.29 12.15
CA LYS A 207 -13.89 7.29 12.67
C LYS A 207 -14.06 6.34 13.85
N LYS A 208 -13.47 5.13 13.77
CA LYS A 208 -13.52 4.12 14.84
C LYS A 208 -12.81 4.58 16.12
N TYR A 209 -11.73 5.33 15.98
CA TYR A 209 -10.87 5.80 17.08
C TYR A 209 -11.04 7.29 17.40
N ASN A 210 -12.08 7.94 16.87
CA ASN A 210 -12.38 9.37 17.05
C ASN A 210 -11.17 10.29 16.82
N LYS A 211 -10.40 10.02 15.74
CA LYS A 211 -9.26 10.85 15.33
C LYS A 211 -9.71 11.89 14.31
N GLU A 212 -9.26 13.13 14.47
CA GLU A 212 -9.55 14.23 13.55
C GLU A 212 -8.36 14.57 12.64
N THR A 213 -7.15 14.23 13.09
CA THR A 213 -5.89 14.52 12.39
C THR A 213 -5.01 13.29 12.24
N ALA A 214 -4.22 13.27 11.17
CA ALA A 214 -3.11 12.36 10.96
C ALA A 214 -1.80 13.15 10.81
N LEU A 215 -0.66 12.50 11.05
CA LEU A 215 0.62 13.07 10.64
C LEU A 215 0.91 12.66 9.19
N SER A 216 1.50 13.54 8.40
CA SER A 216 1.87 13.22 7.03
C SER A 216 3.22 13.77 6.60
N ILE A 217 3.87 13.06 5.68
CA ILE A 217 5.10 13.45 4.99
C ILE A 217 4.78 13.59 3.50
N ILE A 218 5.27 14.68 2.89
CA ILE A 218 5.16 14.98 1.45
C ILE A 218 6.58 14.95 0.86
N GLY A 219 6.80 14.15 -0.19
CA GLY A 219 8.11 13.95 -0.81
C GLY A 219 8.81 15.23 -1.26
N ASP A 220 8.05 16.19 -1.78
CA ASP A 220 8.62 17.43 -2.32
C ASP A 220 8.89 18.51 -1.26
N GLN A 221 8.34 18.35 -0.05
CA GLN A 221 8.57 19.23 1.11
C GLN A 221 8.87 18.39 2.37
N PRO A 222 9.96 17.61 2.34
CA PRO A 222 10.18 16.49 3.25
C PRO A 222 10.50 16.93 4.69
N GLN A 223 10.82 18.20 4.94
CA GLN A 223 11.28 18.67 6.26
C GLN A 223 10.18 19.03 7.26
N GLN A 224 8.91 18.71 6.97
CA GLN A 224 7.81 19.01 7.89
C GLN A 224 6.82 17.84 7.94
N THR A 225 6.96 16.96 8.92
CA THR A 225 5.82 16.18 9.40
C THR A 225 4.73 17.17 9.80
N LYS A 226 3.60 17.16 9.10
CA LYS A 226 2.48 18.05 9.38
C LYS A 226 1.34 17.25 9.98
N SER A 227 0.75 17.78 11.04
CA SER A 227 -0.59 17.38 11.44
C SER A 227 -1.56 17.93 10.41
N ILE A 228 -2.31 17.03 9.77
CA ILE A 228 -3.27 17.35 8.71
C ILE A 228 -4.65 16.80 9.10
N PRO A 229 -5.74 17.47 8.69
CA PRO A 229 -7.07 16.88 8.77
C PRO A 229 -7.11 15.57 7.99
N ILE A 230 -7.83 14.57 8.50
CA ILE A 230 -8.05 13.29 7.79
C ILE A 230 -8.80 13.48 6.47
N THR A 231 -9.49 14.60 6.28
CA THR A 231 -10.11 14.97 5.01
C THR A 231 -9.11 15.47 3.94
N ASP A 232 -7.83 15.67 4.28
CA ASP A 232 -6.80 16.27 3.41
C ASP A 232 -5.62 15.29 3.14
N LEU A 233 -5.96 14.05 2.80
CA LEU A 233 -5.00 12.97 2.48
C LEU A 233 -4.54 12.97 1.02
N GLU A 234 -5.05 13.88 0.19
CA GLU A 234 -4.64 14.00 -1.20
C GLU A 234 -3.14 14.33 -1.32
N ASN A 235 -2.47 13.70 -2.28
CA ASN A 235 -1.05 13.91 -2.58
C ASN A 235 -0.08 13.65 -1.41
N ARG A 236 -0.49 12.83 -0.43
CA ARG A 236 0.38 12.39 0.66
C ARG A 236 1.06 11.07 0.31
N GLU A 237 2.36 11.02 0.55
CA GLU A 237 3.15 9.79 0.35
C GLU A 237 3.19 8.93 1.60
N VAL A 238 3.24 9.56 2.78
CA VAL A 238 3.22 8.86 4.06
C VAL A 238 2.12 9.45 4.95
N VAL A 239 1.36 8.58 5.60
CA VAL A 239 0.33 8.93 6.57
C VAL A 239 0.58 8.12 7.85
N VAL A 240 0.60 8.76 9.00
CA VAL A 240 0.84 8.13 10.29
C VAL A 240 -0.33 8.40 11.22
N LEU A 241 -0.90 7.32 11.76
CA LEU A 241 -1.95 7.34 12.78
C LEU A 241 -1.40 6.77 14.10
N HIS A 242 -1.59 7.53 15.17
CA HIS A 242 -1.37 7.05 16.53
C HIS A 242 -2.69 6.57 17.11
N LEU A 243 -2.79 5.28 17.40
CA LEU A 243 -4.00 4.57 17.83
C LEU A 243 -3.97 4.30 19.34
#